data_AF-A0A944TRJ5-F1
#
_entry.id   AF-A0A944TRJ5-F1
#
_cell.length_a   1.000
_cell.length_b   1.000
_cell.length_c   1.000
_cell.angle_alpha   90.00
_cell.angle_beta   90.00
_cell.angle_gamma   90.00
#
_symmetry.space_group_name_H-M   'P 1'
#
loop_
_entity.id
_entity.type
_entity.pdbx_description
1 polymer ?
#
loop_
_entity_poly.entity_id
_entity_poly.type
_entity_poly.pdbx_seq_one_letter_code
_entity_poly.pdbx_strand_id
1 'polypeptide(L)'
;MNSELKGIWLSILEYSNYRDLSISTVRRYIKADRVRYKKENGKFFIYAPAENVQKVSEDKREVLALKMEVQRLEDFVKTLQEENNDLKMLVQIYEKPAVLRNEQPPALPGLPL
;
A
#
# COMPACT_ATOMS: atom_id res chain seq x y z
N MET A 1 4.69 -16.37 -40.11
CA MET A 1 3.70 -17.21 -39.40
C MET A 1 3.01 -16.33 -38.38
N ASN A 2 1.68 -16.28 -38.40
CA ASN A 2 0.85 -15.26 -37.75
C ASN A 2 1.06 -15.20 -36.24
N SER A 3 1.64 -14.10 -35.76
CA SER A 3 1.66 -13.71 -34.36
C SER A 3 0.24 -13.30 -33.95
N GLU A 4 -0.61 -14.26 -33.63
CA GLU A 4 -1.91 -13.97 -33.02
C GLU A 4 -1.66 -13.33 -31.66
N LEU A 5 -1.71 -12.01 -31.62
CA LEU A 5 -1.78 -11.23 -30.39
C LEU A 5 -2.98 -11.75 -29.57
N LYS A 6 -2.70 -12.61 -28.57
CA LYS A 6 -3.70 -13.06 -27.62
C LYS A 6 -4.10 -11.86 -26.76
N GLY A 7 -5.38 -11.55 -26.77
CA GLY A 7 -5.95 -10.48 -25.94
C GLY A 7 -7.12 -10.98 -25.14
N ILE A 8 -7.43 -10.24 -24.09
CA ILE A 8 -8.44 -10.57 -23.09
C ILE A 8 -9.61 -9.60 -23.28
N TRP A 9 -10.82 -10.09 -23.09
CA TRP A 9 -12.03 -9.29 -23.06
C TRP A 9 -12.29 -8.81 -21.64
N LEU A 10 -12.21 -7.50 -21.43
CA LEU A 10 -12.41 -6.85 -20.13
C LEU A 10 -13.79 -6.20 -20.08
N SER A 11 -14.48 -6.33 -18.96
CA SER A 11 -15.66 -5.51 -18.68
C SER A 11 -15.32 -4.02 -18.70
N ILE A 12 -16.34 -3.15 -18.78
CA ILE A 12 -16.15 -1.69 -18.70
C ILE A 12 -15.34 -1.30 -17.45
N LEU A 13 -15.61 -1.96 -16.31
CA LEU A 13 -14.94 -1.67 -15.03
C LEU A 13 -13.46 -2.08 -15.09
N GLU A 14 -13.17 -3.28 -15.58
CA GLU A 14 -11.81 -3.77 -15.70
C GLU A 14 -10.99 -2.94 -16.71
N TYR A 15 -11.60 -2.56 -17.84
CA TYR A 15 -10.95 -1.72 -18.83
C TYR A 15 -10.69 -0.30 -18.31
N SER A 16 -11.65 0.25 -17.55
CA SER A 16 -11.50 1.52 -16.82
C SER A 16 -10.29 1.47 -15.88
N ASN A 17 -10.17 0.40 -15.09
CA ASN A 17 -9.04 0.21 -14.18
C ASN A 17 -7.70 -0.08 -14.89
N TYR A 18 -7.74 -0.72 -16.06
CA TYR A 18 -6.57 -1.05 -16.87
C TYR A 18 -5.99 0.19 -17.57
N ARG A 19 -6.83 1.08 -18.09
CA ARG A 19 -6.41 2.30 -18.79
C ARG A 19 -6.37 3.56 -17.92
N ASP A 20 -6.73 3.44 -16.64
CA ASP A 20 -6.92 4.57 -15.72
C ASP A 20 -7.87 5.64 -16.28
N LEU A 21 -9.05 5.18 -16.76
CA LEU A 21 -10.07 6.03 -17.36
C LEU A 21 -11.38 5.93 -16.59
N SER A 22 -12.14 7.02 -16.49
CA SER A 22 -13.49 6.95 -15.92
C SER A 22 -14.41 6.02 -16.74
N ILE A 23 -15.37 5.36 -16.08
CA ILE A 23 -16.41 4.55 -16.74
C ILE A 23 -17.13 5.35 -17.83
N SER A 24 -17.40 6.64 -17.58
CA SER A 24 -18.02 7.55 -18.55
C SER A 24 -17.17 7.73 -19.81
N THR A 25 -15.85 7.85 -19.65
CA THR A 25 -14.90 7.92 -20.77
C THR A 25 -14.90 6.63 -21.56
N VAL A 26 -14.87 5.48 -20.89
CA VAL A 26 -14.91 4.16 -21.54
C VAL A 26 -16.21 3.99 -22.34
N ARG A 27 -17.37 4.38 -21.79
CA ARG A 27 -18.64 4.38 -22.51
C ARG A 27 -18.62 5.31 -23.72
N ARG A 28 -17.99 6.48 -23.62
CA ARG A 28 -17.81 7.40 -24.75
C ARG A 28 -16.94 6.78 -25.83
N TYR A 29 -15.89 6.04 -25.47
CA TYR A 29 -15.03 5.34 -26.43
C TYR A 29 -15.74 4.23 -27.18
N ILE A 30 -16.61 3.48 -26.50
CA ILE A 30 -17.51 2.50 -27.16
C ILE A 30 -18.41 3.22 -28.17
N LYS A 31 -19.05 4.32 -27.76
CA LYS A 31 -19.95 5.10 -28.65
C LYS A 31 -19.24 5.73 -29.85
N ALA A 32 -17.98 6.11 -29.68
CA ALA A 32 -17.16 6.73 -30.73
C ALA A 32 -16.32 5.72 -31.53
N ASP A 33 -16.55 4.42 -31.34
CA ASP A 33 -15.87 3.29 -32.00
C ASP A 33 -14.34 3.36 -31.94
N ARG A 34 -13.81 3.90 -30.83
CA ARG A 34 -12.36 4.04 -30.60
C ARG A 34 -11.70 2.78 -30.03
N VAL A 35 -12.50 1.79 -29.67
CA VAL A 35 -12.05 0.56 -29.02
C VAL A 35 -12.84 -0.63 -29.58
N ARG A 36 -12.18 -1.78 -29.72
CA ARG A 36 -12.87 -3.02 -30.08
C ARG A 36 -13.72 -3.49 -28.90
N TYR A 37 -15.02 -3.59 -29.10
CA TYR A 37 -15.96 -4.04 -28.07
C TYR A 37 -16.89 -5.14 -28.59
N LYS A 38 -17.44 -5.92 -27.66
CA LYS A 38 -18.53 -6.85 -27.91
C LYS A 38 -19.61 -6.69 -26.85
N LYS A 39 -20.85 -7.02 -27.18
CA LYS A 39 -21.99 -7.01 -26.25
C LYS A 39 -22.50 -8.43 -26.06
N GLU A 40 -22.42 -8.94 -24.85
CA GLU A 40 -22.90 -10.27 -24.46
C GLU A 40 -23.81 -10.14 -23.23
N ASN A 41 -25.01 -10.71 -23.28
CA ASN A 41 -25.99 -10.68 -22.18
C ASN A 41 -26.24 -9.28 -21.58
N GLY A 42 -26.32 -8.25 -22.43
CA GLY A 42 -26.52 -6.86 -22.02
C GLY A 42 -25.28 -6.17 -21.42
N LYS A 43 -24.17 -6.89 -21.25
CA LYS A 43 -22.89 -6.35 -20.77
C LYS A 43 -21.97 -6.04 -21.94
N PHE A 44 -21.14 -5.01 -21.78
CA PHE A 44 -20.12 -4.65 -22.76
C PHE A 44 -18.75 -5.15 -22.29
N PHE A 45 -18.01 -5.71 -23.23
CA PHE A 45 -16.64 -6.15 -23.06
C PHE A 45 -15.74 -5.47 -24.08
N ILE A 46 -14.52 -5.15 -23.70
CA ILE A 46 -13.55 -4.37 -24.47
C ILE A 46 -12.27 -5.20 -24.58
N TYR A 47 -11.73 -5.29 -25.79
CA TYR A 47 -10.53 -6.07 -26.04
C TYR A 47 -9.27 -5.32 -25.57
N ALA A 48 -8.39 -6.01 -24.85
CA ALA A 48 -7.09 -5.51 -24.42
C ALA A 48 -5.99 -6.55 -24.67
N PRO A 49 -4.76 -6.14 -25.04
CA PRO A 49 -3.61 -7.05 -25.15
C PRO A 49 -3.28 -7.70 -23.79
N ALA A 50 -3.11 -9.02 -23.74
CA ALA A 50 -2.99 -9.76 -22.48
C ALA A 50 -1.76 -9.37 -21.65
N GLU A 51 -0.61 -9.13 -22.29
CA GLU A 51 0.66 -8.81 -21.64
C GLU A 51 0.58 -7.57 -20.75
N ASN A 52 -0.11 -6.53 -21.22
CA ASN A 52 -0.22 -5.27 -20.47
C ASN A 52 -1.19 -5.39 -19.30
N VAL A 53 -2.23 -6.21 -19.42
CA VAL A 53 -3.22 -6.40 -18.34
C VAL A 53 -2.59 -7.13 -17.16
N GLN A 54 -1.78 -8.16 -17.42
CA GLN A 54 -1.08 -8.92 -16.39
C GLN A 54 -0.07 -8.05 -15.63
N LYS A 55 0.79 -7.32 -16.35
CA LYS A 55 1.75 -6.39 -15.75
C LYS A 55 1.09 -5.36 -14.84
N VAL A 56 0.04 -4.68 -15.31
CA VAL A 56 -0.70 -3.69 -14.49
C VAL A 56 -1.30 -4.32 -13.22
N SER A 57 -1.71 -5.59 -13.29
CA SER A 57 -2.25 -6.30 -12.11
C SER A 57 -1.16 -6.71 -11.11
N GLU A 58 0.02 -7.10 -11.60
CA GLU A 58 1.18 -7.45 -10.79
C GLU A 58 1.75 -6.21 -10.10
N ASP A 59 1.95 -5.12 -10.86
CA ASP A 59 2.43 -3.84 -10.34
C ASP A 59 1.53 -3.33 -9.20
N LYS A 60 0.20 -3.43 -9.37
CA LYS A 60 -0.76 -3.02 -8.34
C LYS A 60 -0.67 -3.87 -7.06
N ARG A 61 -0.43 -5.17 -7.21
CA ARG A 61 -0.24 -6.07 -6.06
C ARG A 61 1.07 -5.77 -5.34
N GLU A 62 2.15 -5.55 -6.09
CA GLU A 62 3.45 -5.19 -5.54
C GLU A 62 3.38 -3.86 -4.79
N VAL A 63 2.78 -2.82 -5.39
CA VAL A 63 2.58 -1.52 -4.73
C VAL A 63 1.77 -1.65 -3.44
N LEU A 64 0.72 -2.48 -3.43
CA LEU A 64 -0.05 -2.72 -2.21
C LEU A 64 0.79 -3.41 -1.13
N ALA A 65 1.56 -4.43 -1.49
CA ALA A 65 2.45 -5.13 -0.58
C ALA A 65 3.52 -4.18 0.00
N LEU A 66 4.14 -3.36 -0.84
CA LEU A 66 5.12 -2.36 -0.42
C LEU A 66 4.51 -1.33 0.54
N LYS A 67 3.27 -0.86 0.30
CA LYS A 67 2.58 0.06 1.21
C LYS A 67 2.33 -0.55 2.59
N MET A 68 1.91 -1.83 2.63
CA MET A 68 1.71 -2.53 3.91
C MET A 68 3.03 -2.69 4.65
N GLU A 69 4.13 -2.97 3.94
CA GLU A 69 5.45 -3.11 4.53
C GLU A 69 6.01 -1.77 5.04
N VAL A 70 5.81 -0.67 4.30
CA VAL A 70 6.17 0.68 4.75
C VAL A 70 5.46 1.01 6.06
N GLN A 71 4.15 0.79 6.14
CA GLN A 71 3.39 1.03 7.37
C GLN A 71 3.93 0.22 8.55
N ARG A 72 4.23 -1.07 8.32
CA ARG A 72 4.80 -1.95 9.36
C ARG A 72 6.16 -1.45 9.84
N LEU A 73 7.01 -0.99 8.93
CA LEU A 73 8.34 -0.45 9.26
C LEU A 73 8.23 0.88 10.01
N GLU A 74 7.31 1.76 9.63
CA GLU A 74 7.04 3.02 10.33
C GLU A 74 6.60 2.77 11.78
N ASP A 75 5.66 1.84 11.99
CA ASP A 75 5.21 1.46 13.32
C ASP A 75 6.36 0.88 14.16
N PHE A 76 7.19 0.04 13.55
CA PHE A 76 8.35 -0.56 14.23
C PHE A 76 9.40 0.48 14.62
N VAL A 77 9.70 1.44 13.73
CA VAL A 77 10.61 2.56 14.01
C VAL A 77 10.10 3.38 15.18
N LYS A 78 8.79 3.67 15.21
CA LYS A 78 8.18 4.43 16.29
C LYS A 78 8.35 3.72 17.64
N THR A 79 8.03 2.43 17.72
CA THR A 79 8.20 1.65 18.96
C THR A 79 9.65 1.65 19.45
N LEU A 80 10.61 1.42 18.54
CA LEU A 80 12.02 1.44 18.91
C LEU A 80 12.50 2.82 19.37
N GLN A 81 11.96 3.91 18.79
CA GLN A 81 12.27 5.26 19.25
C GLN A 81 11.74 5.52 20.64
N GLU A 82 10.52 5.08 20.95
CA GLU A 82 9.92 5.16 22.28
C GLU A 82 10.77 4.40 23.32
N GLU A 83 11.11 3.14 23.04
CA GLU A 83 11.98 2.33 23.92
C GLU A 83 13.35 2.97 24.13
N ASN A 84 13.96 3.51 23.08
CA ASN A 84 15.27 4.15 23.16
C ASN A 84 15.21 5.46 23.98
N ASN A 85 14.12 6.21 23.89
CA ASN A 85 13.91 7.39 24.71
C ASN A 85 13.75 7.03 26.19
N ASP A 86 13.00 5.98 26.50
CA ASP A 86 12.83 5.48 27.88
C ASP A 86 14.15 5.01 28.47
N LEU A 87 14.94 4.26 27.70
CA LEU A 87 16.27 3.80 28.12
C LEU A 87 17.24 4.97 28.35
N LYS A 88 17.26 5.96 27.44
CA LYS A 88 18.09 7.16 27.61
C LYS A 88 17.70 7.94 28.87
N MET A 89 16.40 8.04 29.16
CA MET A 89 15.92 8.68 30.39
C MET A 89 16.42 7.94 31.63
N LEU A 90 16.35 6.60 31.66
CA LEU A 90 16.87 5.79 32.76
C LEU A 90 18.38 6.00 32.95
N VAL A 91 19.15 5.89 31.87
CA VAL A 91 20.60 6.12 31.88
C VAL A 91 20.91 7.51 32.45
N GLN A 92 20.20 8.55 32.02
CA GLN A 92 20.38 9.91 32.53
C GLN A 92 20.10 10.03 34.04
N ILE A 93 19.12 9.29 34.57
CA ILE A 93 18.81 9.28 36.00
C ILE A 93 19.95 8.62 36.79
N TYR A 94 20.50 7.51 36.30
CA TYR A 94 21.49 6.70 37.02
C TYR A 94 22.94 7.19 36.86
N GLU A 95 23.29 7.80 35.72
CA GLU A 95 24.64 8.29 35.43
C GLU A 95 24.89 9.73 35.93
N LYS A 96 23.86 10.44 36.41
CA LYS A 96 24.07 11.75 37.06
C LYS A 96 25.00 11.59 38.27
N PRO A 97 26.13 12.33 38.33
CA PRO A 97 27.10 12.19 39.39
C PRO A 97 26.49 12.54 40.76
N ALA A 98 26.87 11.77 41.78
CA ALA A 98 26.37 11.84 43.15
C ALA A 98 26.54 13.20 43.88
N VAL A 99 27.14 14.20 43.23
CA VAL A 99 27.40 15.53 43.81
C VAL A 99 26.10 16.33 44.04
N LEU A 100 24.95 15.87 43.52
CA LEU A 100 23.61 16.43 43.80
C LEU A 100 22.73 15.51 44.69
N ARG A 101 23.25 14.40 45.23
CA ARG A 101 22.48 13.46 46.07
C ARG A 101 22.38 13.93 47.53
N ASN A 102 21.71 15.06 47.77
CA ASN A 102 21.11 15.32 49.09
C ASN A 102 19.59 15.03 49.09
N GLU A 103 19.05 14.54 47.98
CA GLU A 103 17.65 14.13 47.88
C GLU A 103 17.58 12.64 47.58
N GLN A 104 16.84 11.92 48.43
CA GLN A 104 16.58 10.51 48.30
C GLN A 104 15.92 10.23 46.94
N PRO A 105 16.41 9.26 46.14
CA PRO A 105 15.82 8.97 44.84
C PRO A 105 14.32 8.63 44.98
N PRO A 106 13.48 9.02 44.01
CA PRO A 106 12.05 8.72 44.04
C PRO A 106 11.82 7.20 44.08
N ALA A 107 10.87 6.78 44.91
CA ALA A 107 10.52 5.37 45.05
C ALA A 107 9.99 4.81 43.71
N LEU A 108 10.50 3.66 43.31
CA LEU A 108 10.01 2.94 42.13
C LEU A 108 8.52 2.61 42.31
N PRO A 109 7.69 2.73 41.25
CA PRO A 109 6.31 2.28 41.31
C PRO A 109 6.29 0.77 41.61
N GLY A 110 5.64 0.40 42.71
CA GLY A 110 5.54 -1.00 43.13
C GLY A 110 4.75 -1.81 42.12
N LEU A 111 5.31 -2.94 41.70
CA LEU A 111 4.57 -3.92 40.90
C LEU A 111 3.45 -4.52 41.76
N PRO A 112 2.22 -4.67 41.23
CA PRO A 112 1.16 -5.36 41.94
C PRO A 112 1.54 -6.84 42.16
N LEU A 113 1.38 -7.30 43.40
CA LEU A 113 1.54 -8.69 43.83
C LEU A 113 0.43 -9.59 43.29
#